data_AF-A0A5J4VKL6-F1
#
_entry.id   AF-A0A5J4VKL6-F1
#
_cell.length_a   1.000
_cell.length_b   1.000
_cell.length_c   1.000
_cell.angle_alpha   90.00
_cell.angle_beta   90.00
_cell.angle_gamma   90.00
#
_symmetry.space_group_name_H-M   'P 1'
#
loop_
_entity.id
_entity.type
_entity.pdbx_description
1 polymer ?
#
loop_
_entity_poly.entity_id
_entity_poly.type
_entity_poly.pdbx_seq_one_letter_code
_entity_poly.pdbx_strand_id
1 'polypeptide(L)'
;MHSEKKDFEEKTKRFDEMTKRVRKQLIQQRVELELKRQQLESEKEEFAKQQSLINEDTKIIELNVGGEIFMAQKATLARYNHSLLARQLREEAPCQYDKNGRLFIDRNPKTFRLVLDYLRNGSLPAQFTSDEVKRAFEHDMEYFQLGPQLVPFIPLWSKYLKSTGVTISEDGKSAEVSGADGDHLVLLGDKAKQIFIWRTA
;
A
#
# COMPACT_ATOMS: atom_id res chain seq x y z
N MET A 1 11.66 -1.90 -85.07
CA MET A 1 10.37 -1.26 -84.74
C MET A 1 9.43 -2.10 -83.85
N HIS A 2 8.91 -3.26 -84.27
CA HIS A 2 7.93 -4.01 -83.44
C HIS A 2 8.56 -4.72 -82.21
N SER A 3 9.81 -5.18 -82.33
CA SER A 3 10.57 -5.82 -81.24
C SER A 3 11.05 -4.82 -80.17
N GLU A 4 11.50 -3.63 -80.55
CA GLU A 4 11.97 -2.59 -79.62
C GLU A 4 10.85 -1.99 -78.77
N LYS A 5 9.64 -1.86 -79.36
CA LYS A 5 8.44 -1.43 -78.61
C LYS A 5 8.09 -2.42 -77.50
N LYS A 6 8.17 -3.72 -77.79
CA LYS A 6 7.84 -4.80 -76.85
C LYS A 6 8.84 -4.85 -75.68
N ASP A 7 10.13 -4.70 -75.96
CA ASP A 7 11.20 -4.66 -74.96
C ASP A 7 11.12 -3.41 -74.06
N PHE A 8 10.74 -2.26 -74.63
CA PHE A 8 10.47 -1.05 -73.87
C PHE A 8 9.26 -1.25 -72.93
N GLU A 9 8.16 -1.81 -73.42
CA GLU A 9 6.96 -2.09 -72.62
C GLU A 9 7.24 -3.04 -71.44
N GLU A 10 8.09 -4.05 -71.65
CA GLU A 10 8.47 -5.03 -70.64
C GLU A 10 9.37 -4.42 -69.55
N LYS A 11 10.30 -3.52 -69.94
CA LYS A 11 11.10 -2.72 -69.01
C LYS A 11 10.24 -1.78 -68.17
N THR A 12 9.26 -1.11 -68.78
CA THR A 12 8.33 -0.21 -68.07
C THR A 12 7.50 -0.97 -67.04
N LYS A 13 7.00 -2.17 -67.40
CA LYS A 13 6.27 -3.05 -66.46
C LYS A 13 7.15 -3.49 -65.28
N ARG A 14 8.39 -3.92 -65.54
CA ARG A 14 9.35 -4.28 -64.48
C ARG A 14 9.64 -3.12 -63.54
N PHE A 15 9.81 -1.91 -64.09
CA PHE A 15 10.04 -0.71 -63.29
C PHE A 15 8.83 -0.37 -62.42
N ASP A 16 7.62 -0.44 -62.96
CA ASP A 16 6.37 -0.22 -62.22
C ASP A 16 6.17 -1.25 -61.09
N GLU A 17 6.45 -2.53 -61.35
CA GLU A 17 6.41 -3.59 -60.33
C GLU A 17 7.48 -3.38 -59.25
N MET A 18 8.69 -3.00 -59.64
CA MET A 18 9.77 -2.68 -58.71
C MET A 18 9.38 -1.50 -57.82
N THR A 19 8.83 -0.44 -58.41
CA THR A 19 8.37 0.76 -57.69
C THR A 19 7.22 0.43 -56.73
N LYS A 20 6.28 -0.43 -57.15
CA LYS A 20 5.22 -0.96 -56.28
C LYS A 20 5.77 -1.75 -55.09
N ARG A 21 6.75 -2.63 -55.31
CA ARG A 21 7.38 -3.44 -54.23
C ARG A 21 8.09 -2.55 -53.21
N VAL A 22 8.91 -1.61 -53.68
CA VAL A 22 9.62 -0.67 -52.80
C VAL A 22 8.64 0.19 -52.03
N ARG A 23 7.60 0.73 -52.68
CA ARG A 23 6.56 1.53 -52.00
C ARG A 23 5.82 0.71 -50.95
N LYS A 24 5.52 -0.56 -51.22
CA LYS A 24 4.90 -1.49 -50.26
C LYS A 24 5.82 -1.73 -49.06
N GLN A 25 7.11 -2.00 -49.28
CA GLN A 25 8.08 -2.19 -48.19
C GLN A 25 8.23 -0.93 -47.34
N LEU A 26 8.28 0.26 -47.98
CA LEU A 26 8.41 1.53 -47.27
C LEU A 26 7.21 1.81 -46.35
N ILE A 27 6.00 1.50 -46.83
CA ILE A 27 4.77 1.62 -46.02
C ILE A 27 4.79 0.63 -44.87
N GLN A 28 5.20 -0.61 -45.13
CA GLN A 28 5.24 -1.67 -44.12
C GLN A 28 6.24 -1.33 -43.00
N GLN A 29 7.44 -0.85 -43.36
CA GLN A 29 8.42 -0.37 -42.37
C GLN A 29 7.94 0.85 -41.59
N ARG A 30 7.26 1.82 -42.24
CA ARG A 30 6.69 2.96 -41.53
C ARG A 30 5.68 2.52 -40.48
N VAL A 31 4.79 1.59 -40.81
CA VAL A 31 3.78 1.07 -39.88
C VAL A 31 4.46 0.34 -38.71
N GLU A 32 5.44 -0.51 -38.98
CA GLU A 32 6.18 -1.23 -37.94
C GLU A 32 6.96 -0.28 -37.01
N LEU A 33 7.62 0.74 -37.57
CA LEU A 33 8.31 1.77 -36.80
C LEU A 33 7.36 2.57 -35.92
N GLU A 34 6.17 2.91 -36.42
CA GLU A 34 5.15 3.63 -35.64
C GLU A 34 4.66 2.79 -34.47
N LEU A 35 4.37 1.50 -34.70
CA LEU A 35 3.99 0.55 -33.66
C LEU A 35 5.08 0.42 -32.59
N LYS A 36 6.34 0.28 -33.01
CA LYS A 36 7.46 0.16 -32.09
C LYS A 36 7.71 1.45 -31.32
N ARG A 37 7.49 2.61 -31.93
CA ARG A 37 7.56 3.91 -31.23
C ARG A 37 6.48 4.02 -30.17
N GLN A 38 5.25 3.64 -30.48
CA GLN A 38 4.15 3.64 -29.51
C GLN A 38 4.45 2.73 -28.30
N GLN A 39 4.96 1.53 -28.54
CA GLN A 39 5.37 0.61 -27.46
C GLN A 39 6.48 1.21 -26.58
N LEU A 40 7.52 1.76 -27.20
CA LEU A 40 8.60 2.42 -26.48
C LEU A 40 8.10 3.62 -25.65
N GLU A 41 7.13 4.36 -26.16
CA GLU A 41 6.54 5.50 -25.47
C GLU A 41 5.71 5.04 -24.27
N SER A 42 4.89 3.99 -24.41
CA SER A 42 4.16 3.40 -23.28
C SER A 42 5.11 2.83 -22.21
N GLU A 43 6.16 2.11 -22.60
CA GLU A 43 7.14 1.55 -21.66
C GLU A 43 7.89 2.67 -20.92
N LYS A 44 8.26 3.76 -21.62
CA LYS A 44 8.87 4.93 -21.00
C LYS A 44 7.95 5.61 -20.00
N GLU A 45 6.66 5.74 -20.32
CA GLU A 45 5.68 6.33 -19.41
C GLU A 45 5.48 5.46 -18.16
N GLU A 46 5.39 4.13 -18.32
CA GLU A 46 5.29 3.19 -17.21
C GLU A 46 6.54 3.24 -16.32
N PHE A 47 7.72 3.23 -16.93
CA PHE A 47 8.99 3.34 -16.21
C PHE A 47 9.09 4.67 -15.44
N ALA A 48 8.71 5.78 -16.06
CA ALA A 48 8.71 7.10 -15.41
C ALA A 48 7.74 7.16 -14.22
N LYS A 49 6.55 6.57 -14.35
CA LYS A 49 5.57 6.45 -13.25
C LYS A 49 6.12 5.57 -12.12
N GLN A 50 6.75 4.45 -12.45
CA GLN A 50 7.33 3.57 -11.44
C GLN A 50 8.49 4.25 -10.71
N GLN A 51 9.33 4.99 -11.43
CA GLN A 51 10.44 5.74 -10.85
C GLN A 51 9.96 6.90 -9.96
N SER A 52 8.88 7.59 -10.32
CA SER A 52 8.32 8.67 -9.49
C SER A 52 7.75 8.17 -8.16
N LEU A 53 7.08 7.00 -8.16
CA LEU A 53 6.59 6.35 -6.95
C LEU A 53 7.75 5.97 -6.01
N ILE A 54 8.83 5.39 -6.56
CA ILE A 54 10.02 5.05 -5.78
C ILE A 54 10.65 6.30 -5.15
N ASN A 55 10.72 7.41 -5.89
CA ASN A 55 11.26 8.66 -5.38
C ASN A 55 10.43 9.23 -4.22
N GLU A 56 9.11 9.07 -4.25
CA GLU A 56 8.23 9.49 -3.15
C GLU A 56 8.46 8.68 -1.87
N ASP A 57 8.59 7.36 -1.98
CA ASP A 57 8.80 6.48 -0.82
C ASP A 57 10.21 6.59 -0.23
N THR A 58 11.21 6.84 -1.09
CA THR A 58 12.62 7.02 -0.70
C THR A 58 12.95 8.45 -0.26
N LYS A 59 12.02 9.40 -0.40
CA LYS A 59 12.19 10.79 0.03
C LYS A 59 12.57 10.87 1.50
N ILE A 60 13.66 11.58 1.80
CA ILE A 60 14.08 11.86 3.18
C ILE A 60 13.28 13.04 3.72
N ILE A 61 12.73 12.86 4.92
CA ILE A 61 11.96 13.86 5.65
C ILE A 61 12.72 14.25 6.90
N GLU A 62 12.84 15.56 7.14
CA GLU A 62 13.35 16.14 8.38
C GLU A 62 12.20 16.43 9.36
N LEU A 63 12.37 16.04 10.62
CA LEU A 63 11.44 16.24 11.71
C LEU A 63 12.15 16.96 12.85
N ASN A 64 11.45 17.85 13.56
CA ASN A 64 11.93 18.46 14.80
C ASN A 64 11.13 17.88 15.98
N VAL A 65 11.78 17.10 16.83
CA VAL A 65 11.15 16.43 17.97
C VAL A 65 11.70 17.02 19.27
N GLY A 66 10.90 17.82 19.96
CA GLY A 66 11.30 18.46 21.22
C GLY A 66 12.58 19.31 21.11
N GLY A 67 12.92 19.79 19.91
CA GLY A 67 14.15 20.56 19.63
C GLY A 67 15.29 19.78 18.97
N GLU A 68 15.21 18.44 18.90
CA GLU A 68 16.21 17.60 18.22
C GLU A 68 15.75 17.24 16.80
N ILE A 69 16.67 17.28 15.83
CA ILE A 69 16.35 17.01 14.42
C ILE A 69 16.55 15.54 14.09
N PHE A 70 15.49 14.91 13.60
CA PHE A 70 15.49 13.54 13.10
C PHE A 70 15.33 13.53 11.58
N MET A 71 15.95 12.54 10.94
CA MET A 71 15.82 12.28 9.50
C MET A 71 15.44 10.83 9.26
N ALA A 72 14.45 10.61 8.39
CA ALA A 72 14.02 9.28 7.98
C ALA A 72 13.37 9.30 6.61
N GLN A 73 13.29 8.14 5.96
CA GLN A 73 12.52 8.00 4.72
C GLN A 73 11.02 8.15 5.00
N LYS A 74 10.28 8.72 4.05
CA LYS A 74 8.82 8.78 4.07
C LYS A 74 8.22 7.40 4.31
N ALA A 75 8.71 6.37 3.61
CA ALA A 75 8.30 4.98 3.81
C ALA A 75 8.51 4.44 5.24
N THR A 76 9.53 4.93 5.96
CA THR A 76 9.75 4.54 7.37
C THR A 76 8.70 5.19 8.27
N LEU A 77 8.52 6.51 8.15
CA LEU A 77 7.56 7.27 8.96
C LEU A 77 6.11 6.88 8.67
N ALA A 78 5.82 6.47 7.44
CA ALA A 78 4.52 6.05 6.97
C ALA A 78 4.33 4.52 6.93
N ARG A 79 5.23 3.73 7.54
CA ARG A 79 5.15 2.25 7.55
C ARG A 79 3.75 1.75 7.95
N TYR A 80 3.15 2.42 8.93
CA TYR A 80 1.81 2.12 9.40
C TYR A 80 0.86 3.24 8.95
N ASN A 81 0.08 2.99 7.91
CA ASN A 81 -0.79 4.01 7.28
C ASN A 81 -1.78 4.69 8.23
N HIS A 82 -2.20 3.99 9.29
CA HIS A 82 -3.12 4.47 10.32
C HIS A 82 -2.44 5.33 11.39
N SER A 83 -1.11 5.31 11.49
CA SER A 83 -0.37 6.06 12.50
C SER A 83 -0.52 7.56 12.30
N LEU A 84 -0.35 8.31 13.40
CA LEU A 84 -0.41 9.75 13.38
C LEU A 84 0.63 10.34 12.41
N LEU A 85 1.87 9.83 12.42
CA LEU A 85 2.93 10.29 11.53
C LEU A 85 2.57 10.09 10.05
N ALA A 86 2.02 8.93 9.68
CA ALA A 86 1.61 8.66 8.31
C ALA A 86 0.51 9.64 7.86
N ARG A 87 -0.46 9.92 8.73
CA ARG A 87 -1.52 10.90 8.44
C ARG A 87 -1.01 12.32 8.35
N GLN A 88 -0.08 12.72 9.23
CA GLN A 88 0.54 14.05 9.20
C GLN A 88 1.32 14.27 7.89
N LEU A 89 2.03 13.25 7.40
CA LEU A 89 2.72 13.31 6.10
C LEU A 89 1.78 13.34 4.90
N ARG A 90 0.51 12.94 5.06
CA ARG A 90 -0.56 13.07 4.06
C ARG A 90 -1.44 14.31 4.27
N GLU A 91 -1.09 15.16 5.25
CA GLU A 91 -1.87 16.34 5.61
C GLU A 91 -3.32 16.01 6.09
N GLU A 92 -3.55 14.78 6.54
CA GLU A 92 -4.83 14.26 7.06
C GLU A 92 -4.96 14.42 8.59
N ALA A 93 -3.97 15.03 9.23
CA ALA A 93 -3.94 15.30 10.67
C ALA A 93 -3.28 16.66 10.92
N PRO A 94 -3.57 17.32 12.06
CA PRO A 94 -2.93 18.57 12.41
C PRO A 94 -1.41 18.45 12.45
N CYS A 95 -0.74 19.39 11.80
CA CYS A 95 0.71 19.52 11.77
C CYS A 95 1.13 20.86 12.37
N GLN A 96 2.21 20.85 13.13
CA GLN A 96 2.93 22.06 13.52
C GLN A 96 4.27 22.06 12.80
N TYR A 97 4.81 23.24 12.51
CA TYR A 97 6.09 23.36 11.83
C TYR A 97 7.01 24.28 12.61
N ASP A 98 8.30 23.95 12.63
CA ASP A 98 9.31 24.84 13.18
C ASP A 98 9.63 25.99 12.21
N LYS A 99 10.49 26.92 12.63
CA LYS A 99 10.92 28.08 11.84
C LYS A 99 11.58 27.73 10.50
N ASN A 100 12.02 26.48 10.31
CA ASN A 100 12.67 25.99 9.09
C ASN A 100 11.70 25.15 8.24
N GLY A 101 10.41 25.07 8.61
CA GLY A 101 9.40 24.32 7.87
C GLY A 101 9.42 22.82 8.14
N ARG A 102 10.08 22.34 9.20
CA ARG A 102 10.12 20.92 9.57
C ARG A 102 8.92 20.57 10.43
N LEU A 103 8.33 19.39 10.24
CA LEU A 103 7.25 18.91 11.11
C LEU A 103 7.75 18.91 12.57
N PHE A 104 7.09 19.70 13.41
CA PHE A 104 7.40 19.83 14.82
C PHE A 104 6.51 18.88 15.64
N ILE A 105 7.16 18.15 16.54
CA ILE A 105 6.55 17.16 17.41
C ILE A 105 6.97 17.48 18.84
N ASP A 106 6.01 17.84 19.67
CA ASP A 106 6.23 18.19 21.08
C ASP A 106 6.35 16.94 21.97
N ARG A 107 7.34 16.09 21.67
CA ARG A 107 7.64 14.84 22.39
C ARG A 107 9.11 14.78 22.78
N ASN A 108 9.46 13.86 23.69
CA ASN A 108 10.83 13.68 24.15
C ASN A 108 11.68 13.00 23.06
N PRO A 109 12.81 13.61 22.62
CA PRO A 109 13.62 13.04 21.54
C PRO A 109 14.29 11.71 21.90
N LYS A 110 14.59 11.47 23.18
CA LYS A 110 15.25 10.23 23.63
C LYS A 110 14.36 9.00 23.40
N THR A 111 13.08 9.12 23.74
CA THR A 111 12.11 8.04 23.56
C THR A 111 11.63 7.95 22.12
N PHE A 112 11.55 9.08 21.41
CA PHE A 112 11.26 9.09 19.97
C PHE A 112 12.29 8.29 19.15
N ARG A 113 13.56 8.24 19.57
CA ARG A 113 14.57 7.39 18.93
C ARG A 113 14.15 5.91 18.91
N LEU A 114 13.58 5.42 20.01
CA LEU A 114 13.05 4.05 20.10
C LEU A 114 11.81 3.87 19.22
N VAL A 115 10.94 4.87 19.13
CA VAL A 115 9.79 4.87 18.21
C VAL A 115 10.27 4.78 16.76
N LEU A 116 11.28 5.56 16.39
CA LEU A 116 11.82 5.55 15.04
C LEU A 116 12.51 4.21 14.71
N ASP A 117 13.21 3.61 15.67
CA ASP A 117 13.79 2.27 15.49
C ASP A 117 12.70 1.19 15.38
N TYR A 118 11.60 1.30 16.11
CA TYR A 118 10.42 0.46 15.91
C TYR A 118 9.86 0.62 14.48
N LEU A 119 9.74 1.85 13.98
CA LEU A 119 9.29 2.11 12.61
C LEU A 119 10.27 1.60 11.53
N ARG A 120 11.57 1.46 11.85
CA ARG A 120 12.57 0.88 10.93
C ARG A 120 12.55 -0.64 10.94
N ASN A 121 12.41 -1.25 12.10
CA ASN A 121 12.59 -2.70 12.27
C ASN A 121 11.26 -3.47 12.27
N GLY A 122 10.17 -2.83 12.70
CA GLY A 122 8.85 -3.46 12.83
C GLY A 122 8.73 -4.33 14.07
N SER A 123 9.70 -4.22 14.99
CA SER A 123 9.80 -5.00 16.21
C SER A 123 10.05 -4.08 17.40
N LEU A 124 9.44 -4.39 18.54
CA LEU A 124 9.66 -3.65 19.79
C LEU A 124 11.12 -3.82 20.27
N PRO A 125 11.66 -2.85 21.03
CA PRO A 125 12.96 -3.01 21.69
C PRO A 125 13.00 -4.27 22.55
N ALA A 126 14.04 -5.08 22.41
CA ALA A 126 14.20 -6.32 23.19
C ALA A 126 14.47 -6.05 24.67
N GLN A 127 15.14 -4.94 24.98
CA GLN A 127 15.37 -4.47 26.34
C GLN A 127 15.20 -2.96 26.43
N PHE A 128 14.76 -2.50 27.60
CA PHE A 128 14.76 -1.09 27.98
C PHE A 128 15.81 -0.88 29.06
N THR A 129 16.42 0.31 29.08
CA THR A 129 17.43 0.67 30.09
C THR A 129 16.84 0.85 31.48
N SER A 130 15.54 1.17 31.58
CA SER A 130 14.78 1.26 32.83
C SER A 130 13.26 1.17 32.57
N ASP A 131 12.49 0.90 33.63
CA ASP A 131 11.01 0.91 33.58
C ASP A 131 10.42 2.29 33.28
N GLU A 132 11.16 3.36 33.60
CA GLU A 132 10.78 4.72 33.25
C GLU A 132 10.84 4.93 31.74
N VAL A 133 11.94 4.52 31.09
CA VAL A 133 12.09 4.61 29.64
C VAL A 133 11.05 3.75 28.93
N LYS A 134 10.74 2.56 29.47
CA LYS A 134 9.68 1.70 28.95
C LYS A 134 8.32 2.41 28.98
N ARG A 135 7.90 2.96 30.13
CA ARG A 135 6.62 3.68 30.25
C ARG A 135 6.55 4.90 29.35
N ALA A 136 7.62 5.67 29.26
CA ALA A 136 7.68 6.84 28.39
C ALA A 136 7.57 6.44 26.90
N PHE A 137 8.21 5.34 26.51
CA PHE A 137 8.06 4.76 25.18
C PHE A 137 6.62 4.28 24.92
N GLU A 138 5.97 3.60 25.88
CA GLU A 138 4.57 3.17 25.76
C GLU A 138 3.61 4.37 25.54
N HIS A 139 3.81 5.47 26.27
CA HIS A 139 3.05 6.71 26.05
C HIS A 139 3.30 7.34 24.67
N ASP A 140 4.54 7.32 24.18
CA ASP A 140 4.83 7.78 22.82
C ASP A 140 4.19 6.88 21.77
N MET A 141 4.20 5.56 21.97
CA MET A 141 3.53 4.62 21.07
C MET A 141 2.01 4.86 21.01
N GLU A 142 1.39 5.18 22.14
CA GLU A 142 -0.02 5.61 22.19
C GLU A 142 -0.23 6.93 21.45
N TYR A 143 0.61 7.93 21.73
CA TYR A 143 0.55 9.25 21.08
C TYR A 143 0.63 9.16 19.54
N PHE A 144 1.59 8.39 19.02
CA PHE A 144 1.75 8.20 17.58
C PHE A 144 0.76 7.20 16.99
N GLN A 145 -0.12 6.60 17.81
CA GLN A 145 -1.08 5.57 17.40
C GLN A 145 -0.36 4.37 16.76
N LEU A 146 0.80 4.02 17.33
CA LEU A 146 1.67 2.91 16.95
C LEU A 146 1.54 1.70 17.89
N GLY A 147 0.62 1.78 18.86
CA GLY A 147 0.30 0.70 19.78
C GLY A 147 0.08 -0.63 19.05
N PRO A 148 0.23 -1.76 19.76
CA PRO A 148 0.23 -3.06 19.13
C PRO A 148 -1.05 -3.28 18.30
N GLN A 149 -0.88 -3.32 16.97
CA GLN A 149 -1.62 -4.31 16.19
C GLN A 149 -0.98 -5.70 16.47
N LEU A 150 -0.94 -6.09 17.75
CA LEU A 150 -0.75 -7.48 18.18
C LEU A 150 -2.12 -8.10 18.41
N VAL A 151 -2.96 -7.92 17.41
CA VAL A 151 -3.50 -9.10 16.77
C VAL A 151 -3.45 -8.76 15.28
N PRO A 152 -2.68 -9.49 14.44
CA PRO A 152 -3.34 -9.88 13.20
C PRO A 152 -4.69 -10.46 13.67
N PHE A 153 -5.75 -10.29 12.90
CA PHE A 153 -6.87 -11.22 13.00
C PHE A 153 -6.35 -12.63 12.61
N ILE A 154 -5.44 -13.19 13.40
CA ILE A 154 -5.52 -14.56 13.83
C ILE A 154 -6.70 -14.47 14.78
N PRO A 155 -7.86 -15.05 14.46
CA PRO A 155 -8.80 -15.35 15.51
C PRO A 155 -7.97 -16.13 16.53
N LEU A 156 -7.68 -15.53 17.68
CA LEU A 156 -7.47 -16.32 18.86
C LEU A 156 -8.81 -17.03 19.04
N TRP A 157 -8.99 -18.18 18.39
CA TRP A 157 -9.41 -19.37 19.12
C TRP A 157 -8.37 -19.54 20.22
N SER A 158 -8.47 -18.64 21.20
CA SER A 158 -7.73 -18.70 22.42
C SER A 158 -8.11 -20.07 22.97
N LYS A 159 -7.09 -20.76 23.41
CA LYS A 159 -7.20 -21.95 24.25
C LYS A 159 -8.01 -21.68 25.54
N TYR A 160 -8.62 -20.51 25.70
CA TYR A 160 -9.20 -19.94 26.92
C TYR A 160 -10.63 -19.37 26.77
N LEU A 161 -11.26 -19.32 25.59
CA LEU A 161 -12.73 -19.19 25.49
C LEU A 161 -13.37 -20.58 25.43
N LYS A 162 -13.22 -21.34 26.51
CA LYS A 162 -14.15 -22.43 26.80
C LYS A 162 -15.29 -21.85 27.64
N SER A 163 -16.22 -21.15 26.99
CA SER A 163 -17.58 -21.12 27.51
C SER A 163 -18.23 -22.44 27.09
N THR A 164 -18.60 -23.27 28.05
CA THR A 164 -19.39 -24.47 27.78
C THR A 164 -20.76 -24.03 27.27
N GLY A 165 -21.00 -24.13 25.96
CA GLY A 165 -22.34 -23.91 25.38
C GLY A 165 -22.43 -22.91 24.23
N VAL A 166 -21.32 -22.47 23.63
CA VAL A 166 -21.37 -21.62 22.42
C VAL A 166 -21.01 -22.43 21.18
N THR A 167 -21.94 -22.54 20.23
CA THR A 167 -21.73 -23.21 18.93
C THR A 167 -21.78 -22.18 17.81
N ILE A 168 -20.75 -22.16 16.96
CA ILE A 168 -20.68 -21.26 15.80
C ILE A 168 -21.02 -22.07 14.54
N SER A 169 -21.81 -21.50 13.63
CA SER A 169 -22.11 -22.15 12.35
C SER A 169 -20.86 -22.31 11.49
N GLU A 170 -20.83 -23.35 10.66
CA GLU A 170 -19.68 -23.70 9.82
C GLU A 170 -19.31 -22.60 8.81
N ASP A 171 -20.27 -21.76 8.42
CA ASP A 171 -20.07 -20.60 7.55
C ASP A 171 -19.55 -19.35 8.29
N GLY A 172 -19.40 -19.42 9.62
CA GLY A 172 -18.90 -18.34 10.47
C GLY A 172 -19.86 -17.15 10.61
N LYS A 173 -21.11 -17.28 10.15
CA LYS A 173 -22.06 -16.17 10.12
C LYS A 173 -23.03 -16.15 11.28
N SER A 174 -23.15 -17.25 12.04
CA SER A 174 -24.00 -17.30 13.22
C SER A 174 -23.31 -17.91 14.44
N ALA A 175 -23.72 -17.47 15.63
CA ALA A 175 -23.32 -18.07 16.89
C ALA A 175 -24.55 -18.26 17.78
N GLU A 176 -24.70 -19.47 18.33
CA GLU A 176 -25.73 -19.83 19.30
C GLU A 176 -25.11 -19.99 20.69
N VAL A 177 -25.69 -19.33 21.69
CA VAL A 177 -25.33 -19.51 23.10
C VAL A 177 -26.46 -20.22 23.82
N SER A 178 -26.23 -21.45 24.27
CA SER A 178 -27.16 -22.18 25.13
C SER A 178 -26.83 -21.88 26.59
N GLY A 179 -27.58 -20.99 27.23
CA GLY A 179 -27.49 -20.76 28.68
C GLY A 179 -28.10 -21.93 29.47
N ALA A 180 -27.71 -22.10 30.73
CA ALA A 180 -28.25 -23.14 31.62
C ALA A 180 -29.77 -23.02 31.86
N ASP A 181 -30.37 -21.88 31.53
CA ASP A 181 -31.78 -21.52 31.77
C ASP A 181 -32.68 -21.57 30.52
N GLY A 182 -32.23 -22.19 29.42
CA GLY A 182 -33.02 -22.37 28.19
C GLY A 182 -33.18 -21.11 27.33
N ASP A 183 -32.38 -20.08 27.60
CA ASP A 183 -32.33 -18.86 26.80
C ASP A 183 -31.28 -19.03 25.70
N HIS A 184 -31.70 -18.84 24.44
CA HIS A 184 -30.83 -18.92 23.27
C HIS A 184 -30.61 -17.52 22.67
N LEU A 185 -29.34 -17.14 22.46
CA LEU A 185 -28.96 -15.92 21.75
C LEU A 185 -28.33 -16.28 20.40
N VAL A 186 -28.89 -15.76 19.31
CA VAL A 186 -28.34 -15.92 17.95
C VAL A 186 -27.94 -14.57 17.36
N LEU A 187 -26.67 -14.45 16.96
CA LEU A 187 -26.14 -13.29 16.22
C LEU A 187 -25.91 -13.69 14.76
N LEU A 188 -26.37 -12.91 13.77
CA LEU A 188 -26.21 -13.19 12.33
C LEU A 188 -25.46 -12.04 11.60
N GLY A 189 -24.32 -12.34 10.96
CA GLY A 189 -23.57 -11.42 10.08
C GLY A 189 -24.00 -11.54 8.60
N ASP A 190 -24.06 -10.49 7.76
CA ASP A 190 -23.03 -9.45 7.52
C ASP A 190 -23.56 -7.98 7.55
N LYS A 191 -24.79 -7.75 8.04
CA LYS A 191 -25.40 -6.42 8.28
C LYS A 191 -26.40 -6.48 9.44
N ALA A 192 -25.96 -6.91 10.62
CA ALA A 192 -26.86 -7.21 11.74
C ALA A 192 -27.73 -5.99 12.15
N LYS A 193 -29.04 -6.08 11.90
CA LYS A 193 -30.04 -5.07 12.31
C LYS A 193 -31.04 -5.57 13.36
N GLN A 194 -30.94 -6.83 13.82
CA GLN A 194 -31.90 -7.39 14.78
C GLN A 194 -31.28 -8.48 15.65
N ILE A 195 -31.69 -8.49 16.92
CA ILE A 195 -31.41 -9.52 17.93
C ILE A 195 -32.73 -10.23 18.19
N PHE A 196 -32.74 -11.56 18.17
CA PHE A 196 -33.90 -12.36 18.58
C PHE A 196 -33.55 -13.11 19.86
N ILE A 197 -34.44 -13.01 20.84
CA ILE A 197 -34.41 -13.77 22.08
C ILE A 197 -35.73 -14.55 22.10
N TRP A 198 -35.64 -15.87 22.19
CA TRP A 198 -36.80 -16.71 22.45
C TRP A 198 -36.47 -17.76 23.49
N ARG A 199 -37.52 -18.31 24.10
CA ARG A 199 -37.46 -19.34 25.11
C ARG A 199 -38.15 -20.58 24.59
N THR A 200 -37.50 -21.74 24.68
CA THR A 200 -38.18 -23.01 24.43
C THR A 200 -39.03 -23.35 25.65
N ALA A 201 -40.30 -23.69 25.45
CA ALA A 201 -41.22 -24.11 26.52
C ALA A 201 -40.83 -25.47 27.12
#